data_AF-A0A2C9EEF5-F1
#
_entry.id   AF-A0A2C9EEF5-F1
#
_cell.length_a   1.000
_cell.length_b   1.000
_cell.length_c   1.000
_cell.angle_alpha   90.00
_cell.angle_beta   90.00
_cell.angle_gamma   90.00
#
_symmetry.space_group_name_H-M   'P 1'
#
loop_
_entity.id
_entity.type
_entity.pdbx_description
1 polymer ?
#
loop_
_entity_poly.entity_id
_entity_poly.type
_entity_poly.pdbx_seq_one_letter_code
_entity_poly.pdbx_strand_id
1 'polypeptide(L)'
;MDAATIGRWVSSLGLSHEELIARGERIETPTDKIYDEFDWLTVIVEPGLMLDFWEDSLALEKVLIELMPLEQGRSFYRGELPAPFSRSMTHADIRNLLGTPLRSGERRPSADGQYTLNAWESYRLPEHLHPGARVGFVYSADRQIKVLSFDLLEPQRD
;
A
#
# COMPACT_ATOMS: atom_id res chain seq x y z
N MET A 1 1.34 14.67 1.72
CA MET A 1 0.87 14.37 0.35
C MET A 1 -0.66 14.44 0.30
N ASP A 2 -1.26 14.96 -0.79
CA ASP A 2 -2.73 15.01 -0.94
C ASP A 2 -3.33 13.72 -1.54
N ALA A 3 -4.63 13.51 -1.32
CA ALA A 3 -5.35 12.33 -1.78
C ALA A 3 -5.38 12.18 -3.31
N ALA A 4 -5.43 13.29 -4.05
CA ALA A 4 -5.46 13.27 -5.50
C ALA A 4 -4.15 12.73 -6.09
N THR A 5 -3.02 13.07 -5.47
CA THR A 5 -1.70 12.61 -5.87
C THR A 5 -1.51 11.13 -5.59
N ILE A 6 -1.92 10.66 -4.41
CA ILE A 6 -1.93 9.21 -4.12
C ILE A 6 -2.83 8.47 -5.10
N GLY A 7 -4.01 9.03 -5.43
CA GLY A 7 -4.91 8.45 -6.42
C GLY A 7 -4.28 8.32 -7.81
N ARG A 8 -3.52 9.34 -8.26
CA ARG A 8 -2.77 9.25 -9.53
C ARG A 8 -1.71 8.16 -9.51
N TRP A 9 -0.99 8.00 -8.40
CA TRP A 9 -0.01 6.90 -8.26
C TRP A 9 -0.68 5.53 -8.28
N VAL A 10 -1.80 5.35 -7.58
CA VAL A 10 -2.58 4.11 -7.63
C VAL A 10 -3.05 3.80 -9.06
N SER A 11 -3.51 4.81 -9.80
CA SER A 11 -3.90 4.65 -11.20
C SER A 11 -2.71 4.42 -12.17
N SER A 12 -1.49 4.65 -11.69
CA SER A 12 -0.24 4.53 -12.45
C SER A 12 0.59 3.32 -12.02
N LEU A 13 0.04 2.43 -11.20
CA LEU A 13 0.67 1.15 -10.89
C LEU A 13 1.02 0.41 -12.20
N GLY A 14 2.24 -0.11 -12.26
CA GLY A 14 2.79 -0.81 -13.43
C GLY A 14 3.58 0.07 -14.39
N LEU A 15 3.55 1.39 -14.22
CA LEU A 15 4.40 2.28 -14.99
C LEU A 15 5.80 2.39 -14.40
N SER A 16 6.78 2.60 -15.26
CA SER A 16 8.16 2.86 -14.84
C SER A 16 8.31 4.22 -14.15
N HIS A 17 9.38 4.37 -13.37
CA HIS A 17 9.76 5.67 -12.81
C HIS A 17 9.86 6.75 -13.89
N GLU A 18 10.48 6.45 -15.03
CA GLU A 18 10.59 7.38 -16.16
C GLU A 18 9.21 7.83 -16.69
N GLU A 19 8.27 6.90 -16.85
CA GLU A 19 6.92 7.20 -17.30
C GLU A 19 6.15 8.08 -16.29
N LEU A 20 6.37 7.87 -14.99
CA LEU A 20 5.78 8.70 -13.93
C LEU A 20 6.33 10.13 -13.99
N ILE A 21 7.65 10.30 -14.14
CA ILE A 21 8.27 11.62 -14.28
C ILE A 21 7.78 12.33 -15.54
N ALA A 22 7.64 11.60 -16.67
CA ALA A 22 7.11 12.15 -17.92
C ALA A 22 5.66 12.64 -17.78
N ARG A 23 4.88 12.06 -16.86
CA ARG A 23 3.53 12.52 -16.50
C ARG A 23 3.51 13.69 -15.52
N GLY A 24 4.68 14.17 -15.10
CA GLY A 24 4.84 15.30 -14.18
C GLY A 24 4.80 14.93 -12.70
N GLU A 25 4.85 13.63 -12.37
CA GLU A 25 4.97 13.19 -10.98
C GLU A 25 6.35 13.58 -10.43
N ARG A 26 6.39 13.96 -9.15
CA ARG A 26 7.61 14.37 -8.44
C ARG A 26 7.99 13.29 -7.45
N ILE A 27 8.59 12.22 -7.97
CA ILE A 27 9.01 11.05 -7.19
C ILE A 27 10.53 10.96 -7.29
N GLU A 28 11.21 10.84 -6.15
CA GLU A 28 12.65 10.63 -6.14
C GLU A 28 13.02 9.34 -6.88
N THR A 29 14.23 9.27 -7.43
CA THR A 29 14.69 8.04 -8.06
C THR A 29 14.77 6.92 -7.02
N PRO A 30 14.14 5.76 -7.24
CA PRO A 30 14.29 4.61 -6.34
C PRO A 30 15.73 4.09 -6.43
N THR A 31 16.50 4.20 -5.35
CA THR A 31 17.92 3.82 -5.33
C THR A 31 18.22 2.66 -4.39
N ASP A 32 17.45 2.53 -3.31
CA ASP A 32 17.79 1.66 -2.20
C ASP A 32 16.63 0.79 -1.77
N LYS A 33 16.97 -0.42 -1.33
CA LYS A 33 16.06 -1.33 -0.63
C LYS A 33 16.00 -0.93 0.84
N ILE A 34 14.83 -1.05 1.47
CA ILE A 34 14.74 -0.89 2.93
C ILE A 34 15.49 -2.03 3.63
N TYR A 35 15.44 -3.23 3.06
CA TYR A 35 16.12 -4.41 3.55
C TYR A 35 16.68 -5.20 2.35
N ASP A 36 17.89 -5.74 2.48
CA ASP A 36 18.58 -6.45 1.40
C ASP A 36 17.77 -7.65 0.87
N GLU A 37 16.94 -8.26 1.73
CA GLU A 37 16.06 -9.37 1.37
C GLU A 37 14.80 -8.97 0.57
N PHE A 38 14.52 -7.67 0.41
CA PHE A 38 13.36 -7.20 -0.35
C PHE A 38 13.74 -6.99 -1.81
N ASP A 39 12.87 -7.39 -2.72
CA ASP A 39 13.08 -7.21 -4.16
C ASP A 39 12.70 -5.80 -4.65
N TRP A 40 12.24 -4.93 -3.74
CA TRP A 40 11.76 -3.59 -4.07
C TRP A 40 12.72 -2.50 -3.63
N LEU A 41 12.93 -1.54 -4.53
CA LEU A 41 13.48 -0.24 -4.20
C LEU A 41 12.35 0.63 -3.64
N THR A 42 12.53 1.20 -2.46
CA THR A 42 11.46 1.97 -1.79
C THR A 42 11.80 3.45 -1.74
N VAL A 43 10.87 4.27 -2.22
CA VAL A 43 10.89 5.71 -2.00
C VAL A 43 9.98 6.05 -0.82
N ILE A 44 10.56 6.59 0.25
CA ILE A 44 9.81 7.12 1.39
C ILE A 44 9.41 8.55 1.05
N VAL A 45 8.13 8.74 0.69
CA VAL A 45 7.60 10.07 0.30
C VAL A 45 7.47 10.97 1.52
N GLU A 46 6.86 10.45 2.58
CA GLU A 46 6.72 11.10 3.88
C GLU A 46 6.44 10.02 4.94
N PRO A 47 6.47 10.34 6.25
CA PRO A 47 6.28 9.32 7.27
C PRO A 47 5.01 8.49 7.07
N GLY A 48 5.18 7.18 6.90
CA GLY A 48 4.11 6.22 6.66
C GLY A 48 3.53 6.21 5.25
N LEU A 49 4.12 6.89 4.26
CA LEU A 49 3.73 6.81 2.85
C LEU A 49 4.95 6.44 2.00
N MET A 50 4.86 5.28 1.36
CA MET A 50 5.95 4.66 0.62
C MET A 50 5.50 4.21 -0.77
N LEU A 51 6.44 4.25 -1.71
CA LEU A 51 6.29 3.74 -3.07
C LEU A 51 7.34 2.64 -3.28
N ASP A 52 6.90 1.42 -3.56
CA ASP A 52 7.80 0.30 -3.84
C ASP A 52 7.88 0.07 -5.35
N PHE A 53 9.11 0.05 -5.86
CA PHE A 53 9.45 -0.13 -7.27
C PHE A 53 10.18 -1.46 -7.48
N TRP A 54 9.88 -2.16 -8.56
CA TRP A 54 10.64 -3.35 -8.95
C TRP A 54 12.07 -2.95 -9.32
N GLU A 55 13.07 -3.66 -8.79
CA GLU A 55 14.48 -3.29 -8.95
C GLU A 55 14.94 -3.24 -10.42
N ASP A 56 14.55 -4.21 -11.24
CA ASP A 56 15.08 -4.31 -12.61
C ASP A 56 14.44 -3.30 -13.59
N SER A 57 13.12 -3.10 -13.48
CA SER A 57 12.34 -2.29 -14.44
C SER A 57 11.99 -0.91 -13.91
N LEU A 58 12.22 -0.66 -12.61
CA LEU A 58 11.74 0.51 -11.89
C LEU A 58 10.23 0.73 -12.08
N ALA A 59 9.45 -0.34 -12.25
CA ALA A 59 7.99 -0.27 -12.31
C ALA A 59 7.41 -0.04 -10.91
N LEU A 60 6.50 0.92 -10.77
CA LEU A 60 5.78 1.15 -9.51
C LEU A 60 4.82 -0.02 -9.26
N GLU A 61 5.16 -0.90 -8.33
CA GLU A 61 4.34 -2.07 -8.04
C GLU A 61 3.43 -1.87 -6.84
N LYS A 62 3.76 -0.93 -5.95
CA LYS A 62 3.01 -0.74 -4.71
C LYS A 62 3.02 0.67 -4.18
N VAL A 63 1.87 1.09 -3.66
CA VAL A 63 1.70 2.28 -2.83
C VAL A 63 1.30 1.81 -1.44
N LEU A 64 2.12 2.08 -0.42
CA LEU A 64 1.89 1.64 0.96
C LEU A 64 1.66 2.82 1.89
N ILE A 65 0.62 2.73 2.72
CA ILE A 65 0.18 3.77 3.63
C ILE A 65 -0.02 3.20 5.04
N GLU A 66 0.82 3.59 5.97
CA GLU A 66 0.71 3.29 7.40
C GLU A 66 -0.22 4.31 8.06
N LEU A 67 -1.36 3.84 8.57
CA LEU A 67 -2.39 4.69 9.17
C LEU A 67 -2.28 4.78 10.69
N MET A 68 -1.42 3.97 11.31
CA MET A 68 -1.05 4.06 12.72
C MET A 68 0.42 3.66 12.90
N PRO A 69 1.05 4.01 14.05
CA PRO A 69 2.42 3.61 14.32
C PRO A 69 2.55 2.08 14.32
N LEU A 70 3.47 1.56 13.51
CA LEU A 70 3.81 0.13 13.54
C LEU A 70 4.73 -0.22 14.71
N GLU A 71 5.46 0.77 15.22
CA GLU A 71 6.33 0.70 16.40
C GLU A 71 6.10 1.94 17.28
N GLN A 72 6.35 1.81 18.59
CA GLN A 72 6.21 2.93 19.51
C GLN A 72 7.11 4.10 19.10
N GLY A 73 6.53 5.29 18.95
CA GLY A 73 7.27 6.50 18.59
C GLY A 73 7.49 6.70 17.09
N ARG A 74 7.15 5.74 16.22
CA ARG A 74 7.19 5.98 14.77
C ARG A 74 6.06 6.90 14.32
N SER A 75 6.41 7.82 13.42
CA SER A 75 5.45 8.63 12.70
C SER A 75 4.75 7.80 11.63
N PHE A 76 3.53 8.19 11.27
CA PHE A 76 2.67 7.49 10.31
C PHE A 76 1.92 8.52 9.47
N TYR A 77 1.32 8.08 8.37
CA TYR A 77 0.65 8.98 7.43
C TYR A 77 -0.60 9.57 8.06
N ARG A 78 -0.75 10.90 7.97
CA ARG A 78 -1.87 11.65 8.56
C ARG A 78 -2.74 12.40 7.55
N GLY A 79 -2.35 12.36 6.27
CA GLY A 79 -3.12 13.01 5.21
C GLY A 79 -4.40 12.26 4.84
N GLU A 80 -5.07 12.78 3.81
CA GLU A 80 -6.29 12.20 3.25
C GLU A 80 -5.98 10.99 2.36
N LEU A 81 -6.89 10.02 2.32
CA LEU A 81 -6.75 8.84 1.46
C LEU A 81 -7.46 9.07 0.12
N PRO A 82 -6.98 8.45 -0.98
CA PRO A 82 -7.66 8.54 -2.26
C PRO A 82 -9.07 7.95 -2.14
N ALA A 83 -10.05 8.62 -2.73
CA ALA A 83 -11.41 8.11 -2.81
C ALA A 83 -11.42 6.73 -3.50
N PRO A 84 -12.28 5.79 -3.07
CA PRO A 84 -13.33 5.91 -2.05
C PRO A 84 -12.86 5.72 -0.60
N PHE A 85 -11.56 5.51 -0.35
CA PHE A 85 -11.07 5.07 0.96
C PHE A 85 -11.04 6.21 1.99
N SER A 86 -11.30 5.88 3.24
CA SER A 86 -11.19 6.83 4.34
C SER A 86 -10.65 6.17 5.62
N ARG A 87 -10.03 6.97 6.48
CA ARG A 87 -9.43 6.50 7.74
C ARG A 87 -10.46 5.99 8.74
N SER A 88 -11.72 6.40 8.60
CA SER A 88 -12.83 6.01 9.47
C SER A 88 -13.56 4.77 8.99
N MET A 89 -13.16 4.18 7.86
CA MET A 89 -13.80 2.97 7.35
C MET A 89 -13.63 1.83 8.34
N THR A 90 -14.74 1.18 8.64
CA THR A 90 -14.77 -0.07 9.38
C THR A 90 -14.57 -1.25 8.44
N HIS A 91 -14.30 -2.42 9.02
CA HIS A 91 -14.29 -3.69 8.28
C HIS A 91 -15.61 -3.93 7.52
N ALA A 92 -16.75 -3.55 8.09
CA ALA A 92 -18.04 -3.67 7.43
C ALA A 92 -18.16 -2.71 6.22
N ASP A 93 -17.67 -1.47 6.35
CA ASP A 93 -17.67 -0.51 5.24
C ASP A 93 -16.83 -1.01 4.07
N ILE A 94 -15.66 -1.60 4.35
CA ILE A 94 -14.77 -2.19 3.33
C ILE A 94 -15.50 -3.30 2.58
N ARG A 95 -16.17 -4.21 3.30
CA ARG A 95 -16.92 -5.32 2.67
C ARG A 95 -18.14 -4.85 1.90
N ASN A 96 -18.83 -3.81 2.36
CA ASN A 96 -19.93 -3.22 1.63
C ASN A 96 -19.44 -2.55 0.33
N LEU A 97 -18.28 -1.92 0.37
CA LEU A 97 -17.67 -1.24 -0.78
C LEU A 97 -17.06 -2.22 -1.80
N LEU A 98 -16.32 -3.22 -1.35
CA LEU A 98 -15.47 -4.08 -2.18
C LEU A 98 -15.99 -5.51 -2.32
N GLY A 99 -17.03 -5.88 -1.56
CA GLY A 99 -17.61 -7.21 -1.58
C GLY A 99 -16.81 -8.25 -0.79
N THR A 100 -16.52 -9.38 -1.44
CA THR A 100 -15.81 -10.51 -0.82
C THR A 100 -14.31 -10.38 -1.08
N PRO A 101 -13.44 -10.57 -0.06
CA PRO A 101 -12.00 -10.49 -0.25
C PRO A 101 -11.50 -11.56 -1.23
N LEU A 102 -10.52 -11.19 -2.05
CA LEU A 102 -9.75 -12.09 -2.90
C LEU A 102 -8.92 -13.06 -2.04
N ARG A 103 -8.31 -12.53 -0.97
CA ARG A 103 -7.56 -13.29 0.02
C ARG A 103 -7.76 -12.69 1.39
N SER A 104 -7.68 -13.53 2.40
CA SER A 104 -7.68 -13.12 3.80
C SER A 104 -6.82 -14.07 4.62
N GLY A 105 -6.24 -13.57 5.70
CA GLY A 105 -5.47 -14.40 6.62
C GLY A 105 -5.24 -13.72 7.96
N GLU A 106 -4.68 -14.49 8.88
CA GLU A 106 -4.28 -14.00 10.19
C GLU A 106 -2.83 -14.42 10.43
N ARG A 107 -1.96 -13.45 10.71
CA ARG A 107 -0.60 -13.73 11.18
C ARG A 107 -0.63 -13.80 12.69
N ARG A 108 -0.49 -15.01 13.24
CA ARG A 108 -0.40 -15.22 14.69
C ARG A 108 0.91 -14.63 15.24
N PRO A 109 0.94 -14.22 16.52
CA PRO A 109 2.17 -13.84 17.18
C PRO A 109 3.26 -14.89 17.00
N SER A 110 4.50 -14.43 16.83
CA SER A 110 5.68 -15.27 17.08
C SER A 110 5.66 -15.77 18.53
N ALA A 111 6.34 -16.90 18.78
CA ALA A 111 6.38 -17.52 20.11
C ALA A 111 6.98 -16.61 21.20
N ASP A 112 7.75 -15.58 20.81
CA ASP A 112 8.30 -14.55 21.70
C ASP A 112 7.35 -13.35 21.93
N GLY A 113 6.13 -13.39 21.37
CA GLY A 113 5.12 -12.35 21.52
C GLY A 113 5.44 -11.04 20.79
N GLN A 114 6.50 -10.99 19.97
CA GLN A 114 6.95 -9.76 19.32
C GLN A 114 6.01 -9.28 18.20
N TYR A 115 5.32 -10.18 17.50
CA TYR A 115 4.31 -9.80 16.52
C TYR A 115 2.90 -9.80 17.12
N THR A 116 2.16 -8.71 16.95
CA THR A 116 0.71 -8.70 17.24
C THR A 116 -0.04 -9.52 16.18
N LEU A 117 -1.18 -10.11 16.56
CA LEU A 117 -2.11 -10.72 15.60
C LEU A 117 -2.48 -9.66 14.53
N ASN A 118 -1.99 -9.84 13.32
CA ASN A 118 -2.35 -8.99 12.19
C ASN A 118 -3.27 -9.81 11.29
N ALA A 119 -4.58 -9.57 11.41
CA ALA A 119 -5.52 -10.00 10.39
C ALA A 119 -5.27 -9.14 9.13
N TRP A 120 -5.43 -9.73 7.96
CA TRP A 120 -5.32 -8.99 6.71
C TRP A 120 -6.30 -9.52 5.70
N GLU A 121 -6.72 -8.64 4.81
CA GLU A 121 -7.60 -8.93 3.68
C GLU A 121 -7.09 -8.20 2.44
N SER A 122 -7.30 -8.77 1.27
CA SER A 122 -7.07 -8.08 0.00
C SER A 122 -8.26 -8.24 -0.93
N TYR A 123 -8.52 -7.20 -1.69
CA TYR A 123 -9.66 -7.07 -2.59
C TYR A 123 -9.18 -6.56 -3.93
N ARG A 124 -9.83 -6.98 -5.03
CA ARG A 124 -9.59 -6.32 -6.32
C ARG A 124 -9.99 -4.85 -6.22
N LEU A 125 -9.20 -3.97 -6.81
CA LEU A 125 -9.62 -2.58 -6.94
C LEU A 125 -10.80 -2.50 -7.93
N PRO A 126 -11.75 -1.58 -7.69
CA PRO A 126 -12.73 -1.21 -8.70
C PRO A 126 -12.04 -0.83 -10.03
N GLU A 127 -12.59 -1.29 -11.16
CA GLU A 127 -11.96 -1.11 -12.49
C GLU A 127 -11.66 0.36 -12.82
N HIS A 128 -12.52 1.29 -12.38
CA HIS A 128 -12.34 2.72 -12.61
C HIS A 128 -11.17 3.34 -11.82
N LEU A 129 -10.65 2.66 -10.81
CA LEU A 129 -9.45 3.09 -10.06
C LEU A 129 -8.20 2.48 -10.69
N HIS A 130 -8.20 1.15 -10.86
CA HIS A 130 -7.16 0.43 -11.59
C HIS A 130 -7.60 -1.01 -11.89
N PRO A 131 -7.64 -1.47 -13.15
CA PRO A 131 -8.17 -2.79 -13.52
C PRO A 131 -7.26 -3.96 -13.13
N GLY A 132 -5.94 -3.72 -13.07
CA GLY A 132 -4.92 -4.74 -12.81
C GLY A 132 -4.36 -4.76 -11.39
N ALA A 133 -5.05 -4.15 -10.41
CA ALA A 133 -4.51 -3.99 -9.07
C ALA A 133 -5.49 -4.42 -7.97
N ARG A 134 -4.95 -4.56 -6.77
CA ARG A 134 -5.69 -4.88 -5.55
C ARG A 134 -5.41 -3.84 -4.47
N VAL A 135 -6.31 -3.80 -3.50
CA VAL A 135 -6.12 -3.07 -2.25
C VAL A 135 -6.03 -4.07 -1.10
N GLY A 136 -4.98 -3.95 -0.28
CA GLY A 136 -4.72 -4.73 0.91
C GLY A 136 -4.99 -3.91 2.18
N PHE A 137 -5.60 -4.55 3.16
CA PHE A 137 -5.83 -3.99 4.49
C PHE A 137 -5.16 -4.90 5.51
N VAL A 138 -4.34 -4.31 6.38
CA VAL A 138 -3.85 -4.97 7.59
C VAL A 138 -4.58 -4.36 8.78
N TYR A 139 -5.08 -5.19 9.67
CA TYR A 139 -5.86 -4.78 10.84
C TYR A 139 -5.09 -4.95 12.13
N SER A 140 -5.36 -4.09 13.11
CA SER A 140 -4.93 -4.25 14.50
C SER A 140 -5.76 -5.31 15.20
N ALA A 141 -5.36 -5.67 16.44
CA ALA A 141 -6.14 -6.55 17.30
C ALA A 141 -7.57 -5.99 17.53
N ASP A 142 -7.71 -4.67 17.58
CA ASP A 142 -8.99 -3.96 17.74
C ASP A 142 -9.73 -3.76 16.40
N ARG A 143 -9.29 -4.44 15.33
CA ARG A 143 -9.86 -4.39 13.97
C ARG A 143 -9.82 -3.00 13.31
N GLN A 144 -8.95 -2.11 13.78
CA GLN A 144 -8.68 -0.84 13.10
C GLN A 144 -7.70 -1.06 11.95
N ILE A 145 -7.84 -0.30 10.87
CA ILE A 145 -6.92 -0.40 9.73
C ILE A 145 -5.55 0.16 10.14
N LYS A 146 -4.53 -0.68 10.08
CA LYS A 146 -3.13 -0.35 10.34
C LYS A 146 -2.40 0.11 9.10
N VAL A 147 -2.56 -0.65 8.03
CA VAL A 147 -1.88 -0.43 6.76
C VAL A 147 -2.89 -0.59 5.65
N LEU A 148 -2.83 0.33 4.70
CA LEU A 148 -3.48 0.26 3.41
C LEU A 148 -2.40 0.10 2.34
N SER A 149 -2.48 -0.91 1.50
CA SER A 149 -1.59 -1.06 0.36
C SER A 149 -2.38 -1.15 -0.93
N PHE A 150 -1.85 -0.59 -2.00
CA PHE A 150 -2.32 -0.81 -3.36
C PHE A 150 -1.21 -1.52 -4.11
N ASP A 151 -1.52 -2.68 -4.68
CA ASP A 151 -0.51 -3.59 -5.24
C ASP A 151 -0.96 -4.03 -6.65
N LEU A 152 -0.03 -4.12 -7.59
CA LEU A 152 -0.28 -4.84 -8.85
C LEU A 152 -0.62 -6.31 -8.58
N LEU A 153 -1.61 -6.84 -9.29
CA LEU A 153 -2.00 -8.25 -9.17
C LEU A 153 -1.02 -9.17 -9.90
N GLU A 154 -0.62 -8.78 -11.10
CA GLU A 154 0.23 -9.54 -12.00
C GLU A 154 1.34 -8.60 -12.50
N PRO A 155 2.35 -8.32 -11.65
CA PRO A 155 3.50 -7.53 -12.09
C PRO A 155 4.28 -8.29 -13.17
N GLN A 156 4.68 -7.59 -14.23
CA GLN A 156 5.67 -8.12 -15.18
C GLN A 156 7.05 -7.99 -14.55
N ARG A 157 7.59 -9.13 -14.13
CA ARG A 157 8.95 -9.28 -13.63
C ARG A 157 9.65 -10.23 -14.60
N ASP A 158 10.73 -9.77 -15.19
CA ASP A 158 11.51 -10.53 -16.17
C ASP A 158 12.28 -11.70 -15.52
#